data_AF-A0A7T0JS26-F1
#
_entry.id   AF-A0A7T0JS26-F1
#
_cell.length_a   1.000
_cell.length_b   1.000
_cell.length_c   1.000
_cell.angle_alpha   90.00
_cell.angle_beta   90.00
_cell.angle_gamma   90.00
#
_symmetry.space_group_name_H-M   'P 1'
#
loop_
_entity.id
_entity.type
_entity.pdbx_description
1 polymer ?
#
loop_
_entity_poly.entity_id
_entity_poly.type
_entity_poly.pdbx_seq_one_letter_code
_entity_poly.pdbx_strand_id
1 'polypeptide(L)' 'MKKLVSIRALMARVNRKLAKESKKLLKYKPRLESGDGVIEYAIIDLKTDSIINYHMASEIQDFARGLGCLACLEEVSFE' A
#
# COMPACT_ATOMS: atom_id res chain seq x y z
N MET A 1 12.01 -19.20 9.96
CA MET A 1 12.39 -18.05 9.10
C MET A 1 11.13 -17.42 8.55
N LYS A 2 10.99 -16.10 8.61
CA LYS A 2 9.88 -15.41 7.94
C LYS A 2 10.12 -15.37 6.43
N LYS A 3 9.06 -15.47 5.65
CA LYS A 3 9.13 -15.40 4.19
C LYS A 3 9.23 -13.93 3.77
N LEU A 4 10.26 -13.57 3.00
CA LEU A 4 10.41 -12.21 2.49
C LEU A 4 9.49 -11.97 1.27
N VAL A 5 8.83 -10.83 1.26
CA VAL A 5 7.97 -10.34 0.17
C VAL A 5 8.46 -8.94 -0.19
N SER A 6 8.74 -8.68 -1.46
CA SER A 6 9.11 -7.32 -1.88
C SER A 6 7.92 -6.37 -1.75
N ILE A 7 8.20 -5.10 -1.47
CA ILE A 7 7.16 -4.05 -1.43
C ILE A 7 6.34 -4.02 -2.73
N ARG A 8 6.97 -4.23 -3.89
CA ARG A 8 6.26 -4.32 -5.18
C ARG A 8 5.26 -5.48 -5.22
N ALA A 9 5.65 -6.66 -4.73
CA ALA A 9 4.77 -7.82 -4.68
C ALA A 9 3.60 -7.60 -3.72
N LEU A 10 3.85 -6.97 -2.56
CA LEU A 10 2.81 -6.59 -1.62
C LEU A 10 1.81 -5.61 -2.25
N MET A 11 2.30 -4.55 -2.88
CA MET A 11 1.49 -3.54 -3.57
C MET A 11 0.61 -4.17 -4.65
N ALA A 12 1.13 -5.13 -5.42
CA ALA A 12 0.35 -5.84 -6.42
C ALA A 12 -0.78 -6.68 -5.79
N ARG A 13 -0.54 -7.33 -4.65
CA ARG A 13 -1.58 -8.09 -3.92
C ARG A 13 -2.68 -7.16 -3.41
N VAL A 14 -2.29 -6.05 -2.78
CA VAL A 14 -3.23 -5.02 -2.28
C VAL A 14 -4.07 -4.47 -3.42
N ASN A 15 -3.44 -4.08 -4.53
CA ASN A 15 -4.14 -3.52 -5.69
C ASN A 15 -5.11 -4.51 -6.34
N ARG A 16 -4.75 -5.80 -6.45
CA ARG A 16 -5.69 -6.83 -6.91
C ARG A 16 -6.92 -6.93 -6.01
N LYS A 17 -6.73 -6.86 -4.69
CA LYS A 17 -7.83 -6.91 -3.73
C LYS A 17 -8.72 -5.67 -3.81
N LEU A 18 -8.13 -4.47 -3.76
CA LEU A 18 -8.86 -3.21 -3.85
C LEU A 18 -9.63 -3.06 -5.16
N ALA A 19 -9.03 -3.46 -6.29
CA ALA A 19 -9.68 -3.40 -7.59
C ALA A 19 -10.88 -4.37 -7.68
N LYS A 20 -10.76 -5.56 -7.09
CA LYS A 20 -11.83 -6.57 -7.05
C LYS A 20 -12.99 -6.16 -6.15
N GLU A 21 -12.69 -5.68 -4.94
CA GLU A 21 -13.71 -5.48 -3.91
C GLU A 21 -14.35 -4.08 -3.94
N SER A 22 -13.62 -3.05 -4.40
CA SER A 22 -14.05 -1.67 -4.18
C SER A 22 -13.73 -0.70 -5.33
N LYS A 23 -13.20 -1.19 -6.46
CA LYS A 23 -12.77 -0.34 -7.60
C LYS A 23 -11.79 0.76 -7.17
N LYS A 24 -10.89 0.42 -6.23
CA LYS A 24 -9.86 1.31 -5.71
C LYS A 24 -8.47 0.86 -6.11
N LEU A 25 -7.51 1.77 -6.06
CA LEU A 25 -6.11 1.52 -6.30
C LEU A 25 -5.26 2.21 -5.24
N LEU A 26 -4.24 1.52 -4.74
CA LEU A 26 -3.19 2.09 -3.91
C LEU A 26 -1.99 2.48 -4.79
N LYS A 27 -1.55 3.74 -4.69
CA LYS A 27 -0.45 4.31 -5.47
C LYS A 27 0.58 4.99 -4.57
N TYR A 28 1.86 4.75 -4.84
CA TYR A 28 2.97 5.46 -4.20
C TYR A 28 2.93 6.95 -4.56
N LYS A 29 2.97 7.83 -3.56
CA LYS A 29 2.96 9.28 -3.72
C LYS A 29 3.93 9.91 -2.71
N PRO A 30 5.17 10.21 -3.11
CA PRO A 30 6.10 10.90 -2.22
C PRO A 30 5.66 12.36 -2.04
N ARG A 31 5.66 12.88 -0.81
CA ARG A 31 5.57 14.33 -0.58
C ARG A 31 6.96 14.93 -0.72
N LEU A 32 7.17 15.67 -1.81
CA LEU A 32 8.43 16.37 -2.09
C LEU A 32 8.45 17.81 -1.54
N GLU A 33 7.31 18.33 -1.09
CA GLU A 33 7.18 19.74 -0.68
C GLU A 33 7.51 20.00 0.79
N SER A 34 7.66 18.95 1.61
CA SER A 34 8.12 19.05 2.99
C SER A 34 9.64 18.80 3.06
N GLY A 35 10.36 19.63 3.82
CA GLY A 35 11.81 19.46 4.07
C GLY A 35 12.21 18.08 4.61
N ASP A 36 11.23 17.34 5.14
CA ASP A 36 11.30 15.91 5.43
C ASP A 36 10.52 15.15 4.35
N GLY A 37 11.23 14.42 3.49
CA GLY A 37 10.62 13.61 2.44
C GLY A 37 9.85 12.44 3.04
N VAL A 38 8.53 12.59 3.19
CA VAL A 38 7.67 11.52 3.69
C VAL A 38 7.18 10.67 2.52
N ILE A 39 7.39 9.36 2.64
CA ILE A 39 6.83 8.37 1.72
C ILE A 39 5.41 8.04 2.13
N GLU A 40 4.47 8.29 1.22
CA GLU A 40 3.06 7.95 1.41
C GLU A 40 2.50 7.12 0.26
N TYR A 41 1.38 6.48 0.56
CA TYR A 41 0.58 5.72 -0.38
C TYR A 41 -0.84 6.28 -0.37
N ALA A 42 -1.34 6.68 -1.53
CA ALA A 42 -2.69 7.19 -1.69
C ALA A 42 -3.62 6.07 -2.14
N ILE A 43 -4.82 5.99 -1.55
CA ILE A 43 -5.93 5.20 -2.09
C ILE A 43 -6.73 6.10 -3.02
N ILE A 44 -6.89 5.67 -4.26
CA ILE A 44 -7.61 6.35 -5.34
C ILE A 44 -8.87 5.55 -5.65
N ASP A 45 -10.02 6.22 -5.68
CA ASP A 45 -11.24 5.65 -6.23
C ASP A 45 -11.21 5.78 -7.76
N LEU A 46 -11.27 4.66 -8.47
CA LEU A 46 -11.16 4.65 -9.93
C LEU A 46 -12.43 5.15 -10.64
N LYS A 47 -13.56 5.29 -9.94
CA LYS A 47 -14.80 5.82 -10.53
C LYS A 47 -14.81 7.34 -10.57
N THR A 48 -14.30 7.98 -9.51
CA THR A 48 -14.31 9.43 -9.33
C THR A 48 -12.95 10.07 -9.56
N ASP A 49 -11.90 9.26 -9.75
CA ASP A 49 -10.50 9.67 -9.85
C ASP A 49 -10.03 10.51 -8.64
N SER A 50 -10.68 10.34 -7.50
CA SER A 50 -10.40 11.09 -6.27
C SER A 50 -9.55 10.27 -5.32
N ILE A 51 -8.59 10.94 -4.66
CA ILE A 51 -7.89 10.37 -3.52
C ILE A 51 -8.84 10.35 -2.33
N ILE A 52 -9.06 9.17 -1.76
CA ILE A 52 -9.97 8.99 -0.63
C ILE A 52 -9.23 8.87 0.70
N ASN A 53 -7.96 8.46 0.68
CA ASN A 53 -7.16 8.32 1.89
C ASN A 53 -5.65 8.30 1.57
N TYR A 54 -4.84 8.54 2.61
CA TYR A 54 -3.39 8.41 2.61
C TYR A 54 -2.95 7.43 3.68
N HIS A 55 -1.88 6.69 3.41
CA HIS A 55 -1.20 5.82 4.34
C HIS A 55 0.30 6.13 4.33
N MET A 56 0.91 6.26 5.51
CA MET A 56 2.36 6.37 5.60
C MET A 56 3.02 5.03 5.24
N ALA A 57 4.29 5.05 4.82
CA ALA A 57 5.03 3.82 4.56
C ALA A 57 5.11 2.88 5.76
N SER A 58 5.18 3.43 6.97
CA SER A 58 5.16 2.66 8.23
C SER A 58 3.86 1.88 8.42
N GLU A 59 2.74 2.38 7.88
CA GLU A 59 1.40 1.80 8.08
C GLU A 59 1.05 0.73 7.04
N ILE A 60 1.83 0.64 5.96
CA ILE A 60 1.43 -0.14 4.78
C ILE A 60 1.35 -1.65 5.06
N GLN A 61 2.19 -2.15 5.96
CA GLN A 61 2.18 -3.56 6.35
C GLN A 61 0.91 -3.91 7.12
N ASP A 62 0.53 -3.08 8.08
CA ASP A 62 -0.64 -3.32 8.92
C ASP A 62 -1.93 -3.14 8.12
N PHE A 63 -1.97 -2.16 7.23
CA PHE A 63 -3.04 -2.03 6.25
C PHE A 63 -3.17 -3.30 5.39
N ALA A 64 -2.05 -3.80 4.85
CA ALA A 64 -2.07 -5.01 4.03
C ALA A 64 -2.45 -6.27 4.83
N ARG A 65 -2.06 -6.38 6.12
CA ARG A 65 -2.52 -7.46 7.01
C ARG A 65 -4.02 -7.38 7.27
N GLY A 66 -4.55 -6.18 7.52
CA GLY A 66 -5.99 -5.95 7.68
C GLY A 66 -6.80 -6.35 6.45
N LEU A 67 -6.22 -6.22 5.26
CA LEU A 67 -6.80 -6.72 4.01
C LEU A 67 -6.54 -8.22 3.75
N GLY A 68 -5.74 -8.90 4.56
CA GLY A 68 -5.32 -10.30 4.32
C GLY A 68 -4.38 -10.46 3.12
N CYS A 69 -3.66 -9.41 2.74
CA CYS A 69 -2.68 -9.40 1.64
C CYS A 69 -1.25 -9.73 2.08
N LEU A 70 -0.97 -9.67 3.38
CA LEU A 70 0.30 -10.03 4.01
C LEU A 70 0.04 -11.02 5.16
N ALA A 71 0.66 -12.19 5.11
CA ALA A 71 0.50 -13.19 6.17
C ALA A 71 1.37 -12.85 7.40
N CYS A 72 1.00 -13.36 8.59
CA CYS A 72 1.76 -13.13 9.84
C CYS A 72 3.21 -13.63 9.78
N LEU A 73 3.48 -14.66 8.97
CA LEU A 73 4.81 -15.24 8.75
C LEU A 73 5.56 -14.61 7.57
N GLU A 74 4.97 -13.61 6.90
CA GLU A 74 5.62 -12.84 5.84
C GLU A 74 6.18 -11.52 6.40
N GLU A 75 7.31 -11.09 5.86
CA GLU A 75 7.98 -9.83 6.17
C GLU A 75 8.29 -9.08 4.87
N VAL A 76 8.25 -7.75 4.92
CA VAL A 76 8.36 -6.91 3.72
C VAL A 76 9.78 -6.40 3.57
N SER A 77 10.40 -6.68 2.43
CA SER A 77 11.63 -6.03 2.02
C SER A 77 11.30 -4.76 1.23
N PHE A 78 11.95 -3.65 1.61
CA PHE A 78 11.85 -2.35 0.95
C PHE A 78 13.01 -2.11 -0.06
N GLU A 79 13.89 -3.10 -0.23
CA GLU A 79 14.96 -3.11 -1.24
C GLU A 79 14.42 -3.20 -2.69
#